data_AF-A0A1T5BWJ2-F1
#
_entry.id   AF-A0A1T5BWJ2-F1
#
_cell.length_a   1.000
_cell.length_b   1.000
_cell.length_c   1.000
_cell.angle_alpha   90.00
_cell.angle_beta   90.00
_cell.angle_gamma   90.00
#
_symmetry.space_group_name_H-M   'P 1'
#
loop_
_entity.id
_entity.type
_entity.pdbx_description
1 polymer ?
#
loop_
_entity_poly.entity_id
_entity_poly.type
_entity_poly.pdbx_seq_one_letter_code
_entity_poly.pdbx_strand_id
1 'polypeptide(L)'
;MGERIRGSAGVKLRKRRLARTGGLCERCGKAGRVRLATRVDHIKPLALGGEDVDENTRNLCEPCHLDVTAEQFGHASPIEGRGVDRSGRPTSPDHPWNRGVIGGAA
;
A
#
# COMPACT_ATOMS: atom_id res chain seq x y z
N MET A 1 -3.66 17.69 10.66
CA MET A 1 -3.24 16.74 9.60
C MET A 1 -1.75 16.58 9.73
N GLY A 2 -1.22 15.40 10.07
CA GLY A 2 0.20 15.23 10.34
C GLY A 2 1.03 15.41 9.08
N GLU A 3 2.00 16.31 9.11
CA GLU A 3 2.93 16.49 8.01
C GLU A 3 3.98 15.36 8.02
N ARG A 4 4.21 14.76 6.85
CA ARG A 4 5.26 13.75 6.69
C ARG A 4 6.63 14.41 6.70
N ILE A 5 7.57 13.88 7.49
CA ILE A 5 8.97 14.29 7.47
C ILE A 5 9.63 13.81 6.16
N ARG A 6 10.22 14.75 5.39
CA ARG A 6 10.78 14.50 4.05
C ARG A 6 12.31 14.59 4.04
N GLY A 7 12.90 14.32 2.87
CA GLY A 7 14.33 14.48 2.62
C GLY A 7 15.22 13.52 3.42
N SER A 8 16.45 13.94 3.68
CA SER A 8 17.45 13.15 4.41
C SER A 8 17.01 12.84 5.84
N ALA A 9 16.30 13.76 6.49
CA ALA A 9 15.70 13.55 7.81
C ALA A 9 14.68 12.40 7.79
N GLY A 10 13.78 12.38 6.80
CA GLY A 10 12.82 11.30 6.63
C GLY A 10 13.48 9.95 6.34
N VAL A 11 14.55 9.92 5.54
CA VAL A 11 15.32 8.69 5.27
C VAL A 11 15.96 8.14 6.54
N LYS A 12 16.62 9.00 7.34
CA LYS A 12 17.22 8.62 8.63
C LYS A 12 16.15 8.10 9.59
N LEU A 13 15.02 8.78 9.67
CA LEU A 13 13.91 8.40 10.54
C LEU A 13 13.32 7.03 10.16
N ARG A 14 13.08 6.77 8.87
CA ARG A 14 12.59 5.46 8.41
C ARG A 14 13.57 4.33 8.73
N LYS A 15 14.88 4.53 8.53
CA LYS A 15 15.91 3.55 8.92
C LYS A 15 15.86 3.26 10.42
N ARG A 16 15.76 4.31 11.25
CA ARG A 16 15.65 4.17 12.72
C ARG A 16 14.38 3.43 13.13
N ARG A 17 13.24 3.75 12.52
CA ARG A 17 11.95 3.09 12.79
C ARG A 17 11.99 1.60 12.43
N LEU A 18 12.58 1.26 11.29
CA LEU A 18 12.73 -0.13 10.85
C LEU A 18 13.60 -0.95 11.83
N ALA A 19 14.69 -0.34 12.31
CA ALA A 19 15.61 -0.96 13.26
C ALA A 19 14.96 -1.30 14.62
N ARG A 20 13.90 -0.60 15.05
CA ARG A 20 13.17 -0.90 16.32
C ARG A 20 12.69 -2.34 16.42
N THR A 21 12.45 -2.99 15.28
CA THR A 21 11.93 -4.36 15.18
C THR A 21 12.97 -5.34 14.63
N GLY A 22 14.24 -4.91 14.51
CA GLY A 22 15.25 -5.68 13.78
C GLY A 22 14.92 -5.85 12.28
N GLY A 23 14.09 -4.96 11.72
CA GLY A 23 13.59 -5.08 10.35
C GLY A 23 12.59 -6.21 10.14
N LEU A 24 11.89 -6.66 11.19
CA LEU A 24 10.87 -7.70 11.10
C LEU A 24 9.46 -7.11 11.01
N CYS A 25 8.59 -7.80 10.29
CA CYS A 25 7.19 -7.45 10.17
C CYS A 25 6.44 -7.75 11.48
N GLU A 26 5.87 -6.71 12.09
CA GLU A 26 5.15 -6.83 13.37
C GLU A 26 3.86 -7.65 13.24
N ARG A 27 3.15 -7.54 12.10
CA ARG A 27 1.92 -8.30 11.85
C ARG A 27 2.23 -9.79 11.66
N CYS A 28 3.32 -10.13 10.98
CA CYS A 28 3.77 -11.51 10.85
C CYS A 28 4.22 -12.07 12.20
N GLY A 29 4.99 -11.30 12.98
CA GLY A 29 5.47 -11.72 14.31
C GLY A 29 4.31 -12.07 15.25
N LYS A 30 3.25 -11.26 15.28
CA LYS A 30 2.02 -11.55 16.04
C LYS A 30 1.32 -12.84 15.61
N ALA A 31 1.49 -13.26 14.36
CA ALA A 31 0.94 -14.49 13.81
C ALA A 31 1.94 -15.66 13.84
N GLY A 32 3.03 -15.57 14.62
CA GLY A 32 4.05 -16.62 14.73
C GLY A 32 4.90 -16.81 13.47
N ARG A 33 4.91 -15.84 12.55
CA ARG A 33 5.65 -15.91 11.28
C ARG A 33 6.79 -14.90 11.27
N VAL A 34 7.94 -15.31 10.72
CA VAL A 34 9.10 -14.42 10.56
C VAL A 34 9.15 -13.93 9.11
N ARG A 35 9.11 -12.61 8.92
CA ARG A 35 9.25 -11.99 7.60
C ARG A 35 9.89 -10.62 7.73
N LEU A 36 10.73 -10.27 6.76
CA LEU A 36 11.34 -8.95 6.70
C LEU A 36 10.29 -7.87 6.39
N ALA A 37 10.37 -6.77 7.12
CA ALA A 37 9.61 -5.57 6.86
C ALA A 37 10.26 -4.76 5.73
N THR A 38 9.44 -4.30 4.80
CA THR A 38 9.86 -3.46 3.65
C THR A 38 9.31 -2.04 3.76
N ARG A 39 8.30 -1.83 4.61
CA ARG A 39 7.59 -0.56 4.76
C ARG A 39 7.48 -0.18 6.23
N VAL A 40 7.61 1.12 6.49
CA VAL A 40 7.20 1.76 7.74
C VAL A 40 5.84 2.41 7.45
N ASP A 41 4.80 1.80 7.99
CA ASP A 41 3.40 2.16 7.81
C ASP A 41 2.89 3.02 8.96
N HIS A 42 1.94 3.90 8.67
CA HIS A 42 1.25 4.71 9.69
C HIS A 42 0.00 3.96 10.19
N ILE A 43 -0.09 3.69 11.50
CA ILE A 43 -1.22 2.94 12.08
C ILE A 43 -2.55 3.65 11.79
N LYS A 44 -2.59 4.95 12.06
CA LYS A 44 -3.60 5.88 11.53
C LYS A 44 -2.97 6.61 10.34
N PRO A 45 -3.49 6.46 9.12
CA PRO A 45 -2.93 7.13 7.95
C PRO A 45 -2.94 8.65 8.08
N LEU A 46 -1.91 9.30 7.53
CA LEU A 46 -1.82 10.77 7.52
C LEU A 46 -3.03 11.41 6.82
N ALA A 47 -3.54 10.78 5.76
CA ALA A 47 -4.73 11.21 5.02
C ALA A 47 -6.01 11.20 5.88
N LEU A 48 -6.06 10.34 6.91
CA LEU A 48 -7.16 10.26 7.86
C LEU A 48 -6.86 11.04 9.16
N GLY A 49 -5.91 11.98 9.12
CA GLY A 49 -5.53 12.80 10.26
C GLY A 49 -4.61 12.11 11.26
N GLY A 50 -3.84 11.10 10.82
CA GLY A 50 -2.73 10.55 11.60
C GLY A 50 -1.54 11.51 11.69
N GLU A 51 -0.69 11.30 12.69
CA GLU A 51 0.55 12.06 12.91
C GLU A 51 1.78 11.27 12.49
N ASP A 52 2.86 11.94 12.09
CA ASP A 52 4.12 11.28 11.70
C ASP A 52 5.03 11.03 12.91
N VAL A 53 4.48 10.43 13.97
CA VAL A 53 5.17 10.11 15.23
C VAL A 53 5.49 8.61 15.32
N ASP A 54 6.44 8.23 16.15
CA ASP A 54 6.92 6.83 16.21
C ASP A 54 5.86 5.86 16.75
N GLU A 55 5.02 6.35 17.65
CA GLU A 55 3.89 5.66 18.27
C GLU A 55 2.81 5.33 17.23
N ASN A 56 2.70 6.16 16.19
CA ASN A 56 1.77 5.95 15.08
C ASN A 56 2.42 5.18 13.92
N THR A 57 3.54 4.47 14.14
CA THR A 57 4.20 3.69 13.09
C THR A 57 4.34 2.22 13.43
N ARG A 58 4.25 1.38 12.39
CA ARG A 58 4.49 -0.07 12.45
C ARG A 58 5.30 -0.53 11.23
N ASN A 59 6.11 -1.56 11.42
CA ASN A 59 6.93 -2.15 10.37
C ASN A 59 6.21 -3.35 9.75
N LEU A 60 5.99 -3.30 8.44
CA LEU A 60 5.24 -4.31 7.70
C LEU A 60 6.02 -4.83 6.49
N CYS A 61 5.80 -6.11 6.18
CA CYS A 61 6.17 -6.68 4.89
C CYS A 61 5.18 -6.25 3.79
N GLU A 62 5.56 -6.38 2.53
CA GLU A 62 4.73 -5.90 1.41
C GLU A 62 3.29 -6.46 1.43
N PRO A 63 3.05 -7.76 1.63
CA PRO A 63 1.66 -8.26 1.63
C PRO A 63 0.85 -7.74 2.80
N CYS A 64 1.41 -7.72 4.01
CA CYS A 64 0.70 -7.16 5.16
C CYS A 64 0.41 -5.66 5.01
N HIS A 65 1.28 -4.92 4.31
CA HIS A 65 1.07 -3.51 3.99
C HIS A 65 -0.09 -3.34 2.99
N LEU A 66 -0.17 -4.18 1.97
CA LEU A 66 -1.29 -4.18 1.02
C LEU A 66 -2.62 -4.51 1.71
N ASP A 67 -2.63 -5.54 2.56
CA ASP A 67 -3.82 -5.94 3.33
C ASP A 67 -4.31 -4.77 4.21
N VAL A 68 -3.40 -4.14 4.95
CA VAL A 68 -3.70 -2.96 5.78
C VAL A 68 -4.23 -1.80 4.95
N THR A 69 -3.62 -1.55 3.78
CA THR A 69 -4.01 -0.43 2.92
C THR A 69 -5.43 -0.66 2.41
N ALA A 70 -5.77 -1.90 2.03
CA ALA A 70 -7.13 -2.28 1.65
C ALA A 70 -8.12 -2.14 2.83
N GLU A 71 -7.74 -2.59 4.03
CA GLU A 71 -8.55 -2.45 5.26
C GLU A 71 -8.84 -0.97 5.59
N GLN A 72 -7.87 -0.08 5.40
CA GLN A 72 -7.99 1.34 5.80
C GLN A 72 -8.69 2.22 4.77
N PHE A 73 -8.50 1.95 3.47
CA PHE A 73 -8.97 2.81 2.39
C PHE A 73 -10.05 2.16 1.51
N GLY A 74 -10.39 0.90 1.75
CA GLY A 74 -11.44 0.19 1.01
C GLY A 74 -11.15 0.03 -0.49
N HIS A 75 -9.87 -0.06 -0.87
CA HIS A 75 -9.51 -0.18 -2.29
C HIS A 75 -10.03 -1.48 -2.90
N ALA A 76 -10.64 -1.37 -4.08
CA ALA A 76 -10.99 -2.52 -4.91
C ALA A 76 -9.72 -3.28 -5.32
N SER A 77 -9.83 -4.60 -5.43
CA SER A 77 -8.77 -5.45 -5.97
C SER A 77 -8.29 -4.91 -7.34
N PRO A 78 -6.98 -4.94 -7.62
CA PRO A 78 -6.47 -4.54 -8.93
C PRO A 78 -7.16 -5.34 -10.03
N ILE A 79 -7.56 -4.66 -11.11
CA ILE A 79 -8.14 -5.30 -12.28
C ILE A 79 -7.07 -6.18 -12.94
N GLU A 80 -7.40 -7.44 -13.20
CA GLU A 80 -6.48 -8.37 -13.85
C GLU A 80 -6.30 -8.01 -15.33
N GLY A 81 -5.05 -8.00 -15.81
CA GLY A 81 -4.71 -7.62 -17.19
C GLY A 81 -4.23 -6.17 -17.32
N ARG A 82 -2.90 -5.99 -17.33
CA ARG A 82 -2.22 -4.68 -17.46
C ARG A 82 -1.79 -4.37 -18.90
N GLY A 83 -2.44 -4.96 -19.89
CA GLY A 83 -2.14 -4.74 -21.30
C GLY A 83 -2.91 -3.56 -21.87
N VAL A 84 -2.39 -2.99 -22.96
CA VAL A 84 -3.08 -2.03 -23.81
C VAL A 84 -3.05 -2.58 -25.24
N ASP A 85 -4.19 -2.62 -25.91
CA ASP A 85 -4.30 -3.10 -27.28
C ASP A 85 -3.85 -2.05 -28.31
N ARG A 86 -3.87 -2.41 -29.60
CA ARG A 86 -3.47 -1.52 -30.71
C ARG A 86 -4.37 -0.29 -30.86
N SER A 87 -5.59 -0.32 -30.32
CA SER A 87 -6.51 0.82 -30.31
C SER A 87 -6.27 1.76 -29.12
N GLY A 88 -5.31 1.43 -28.25
CA GLY A 88 -5.02 2.20 -27.04
C GLY A 88 -5.96 1.89 -25.88
N ARG A 89 -6.74 0.79 -25.96
CA ARG A 89 -7.68 0.40 -24.90
C ARG A 89 -7.09 -0.64 -23.96
N PRO A 90 -7.43 -0.61 -22.66
CA PRO A 90 -7.01 -1.64 -21.73
C PRO A 90 -7.50 -3.02 -22.17
N THR A 91 -6.63 -4.03 -22.14
CA THR A 91 -6.97 -5.40 -22.56
C THR A 91 -7.94 -6.09 -21.60
N SER A 92 -8.07 -5.61 -20.37
CA SER A 92 -8.96 -6.19 -19.38
C SER A 92 -10.42 -5.79 -19.64
N PRO A 93 -11.35 -6.74 -19.89
CA PRO A 93 -12.76 -6.43 -20.15
C PRO A 93 -13.43 -5.63 -19.02
N ASP A 94 -13.03 -5.92 -17.77
CA ASP A 94 -13.63 -5.31 -16.58
C ASP A 94 -13.12 -3.89 -16.28
N HIS A 95 -12.16 -3.39 -17.07
CA HIS A 95 -11.59 -2.06 -16.91
C HIS A 95 -12.66 -0.97 -17.07
N PRO A 96 -12.73 0.06 -16.18
CA PRO A 96 -13.70 1.14 -16.26
C PRO A 96 -13.80 1.83 -17.62
N TRP A 97 -12.68 2.00 -18.32
CA TRP A 97 -12.66 2.57 -19.68
C TRP A 97 -13.26 1.68 -20.78
N ASN A 98 -13.50 0.40 -20.50
CA ASN A 98 -14.21 -0.52 -21.39
C ASN A 98 -15.72 -0.58 -21.07
N ARG A 99 -16.17 -0.01 -19.94
CA ARG A 99 -17.59 0.06 -19.56
C ARG A 99 -18.31 1.01 -20.52
N GLY A 100 -19.10 0.46 -21.44
CA GLY A 100 -19.84 1.20 -22.48
C GLY A 100 -19.52 0.80 -23.92
N VAL A 101 -18.56 -0.10 -24.14
CA VAL A 101 -18.18 -0.61 -25.48
C VAL A 101 -18.98 -1.86 -25.86
N ILE A 102 -19.61 -2.53 -24.88
CA ILE A 102 -20.57 -3.62 -25.11
C ILE A 102 -21.90 -3.08 -25.67
N GLY A 103 -21.81 -2.65 -26.92
CA GLY A 103 -22.89 -2.20 -27.78
C GLY A 103 -22.40 -2.27 -29.22
N GLY A 104 -22.10 -3.48 -29.70
CA GLY A 104 -21.67 -3.67 -31.09
C GLY A 104 -20.87 -4.93 -31.33
N ALA A 105 -21.50 -6.10 -31.22
CA ALA A 105 -21.11 -7.29 -31.97
C ALA A 105 -22.39 -8.07 -32.28
N ALA A 106 -23.05 -7.65 -33.36
CA ALA A 106 -23.83 -8.53 -34.22
C ALA A 106 -22.88 -9.06 -35.30
#